data_AF-A0A3N5AL81-F1
#
_entry.id   AF-A0A3N5AL81-F1
#
_cell.length_a   1.000
_cell.length_b   1.000
_cell.length_c   1.000
_cell.angle_alpha   90.00
_cell.angle_beta   90.00
_cell.angle_gamma   90.00
#
_symmetry.space_group_name_H-M   'P 1'
#
loop_
_entity.id
_entity.type
_entity.pdbx_description
1 polymer ?
#
loop_
_entity_poly.entity_id
_entity_poly.type
_entity_poly.pdbx_seq_one_letter_code
_entity_poly.pdbx_strand_id
1 'polypeptide(L)' 'MSMNTTTAPAWYDLALCAQTGPSFFFPDPGSSVQDAKRLCGACEGRAACLEYALANDERFGVWGGLSETERQALRPRG' A
#
# COMPACT_ATOMS: atom_id res chain seq x y z
N MET A 1 5.91 28.20 -16.80
CA MET A 1 6.48 27.08 -16.04
C MET A 1 5.35 26.11 -15.74
N SER A 2 5.19 25.08 -16.56
CA SER A 2 4.13 24.09 -16.41
C SER A 2 4.57 23.07 -15.36
N MET A 3 4.02 23.15 -14.15
CA MET A 3 4.05 22.01 -13.23
C MET A 3 2.81 21.19 -13.52
N ASN A 4 2.96 20.17 -14.38
CA ASN A 4 1.99 19.09 -14.45
C ASN A 4 2.23 18.22 -13.22
N THR A 5 1.75 18.68 -12.07
CA THR A 5 1.75 17.88 -10.85
C THR A 5 0.66 16.85 -11.05
N THR A 6 1.04 15.62 -11.43
CA THR A 6 0.15 14.47 -11.27
C THR A 6 -0.19 14.40 -9.79
N THR A 7 -1.31 15.00 -9.39
CA THR A 7 -1.82 14.94 -8.03
C THR A 7 -1.94 13.47 -7.69
N ALA A 8 -1.13 13.02 -6.73
CA ALA A 8 -1.32 11.70 -6.14
C ALA A 8 -2.80 11.61 -5.71
N PRO A 9 -3.47 10.47 -5.88
CA PRO A 9 -4.87 10.33 -5.49
C PRO A 9 -5.09 10.90 -4.09
N ALA A 10 -6.17 11.63 -3.83
CA ALA A 10 -6.39 12.33 -2.55
C ALA A 10 -6.27 11.41 -1.30
N TRP A 11 -6.43 10.10 -1.48
CA TRP A 11 -6.21 9.11 -0.42
C TRP A 11 -4.74 8.93 -0.02
N TYR A 12 -3.77 9.24 -0.89
CA TYR A 12 -2.33 9.22 -0.58
C TYR A 12 -1.97 10.28 0.46
N ASP A 13 -2.52 11.50 0.33
CA ASP A 13 -2.23 12.61 1.24
C ASP A 13 -2.71 12.34 2.68
N LEU A 14 -3.77 11.53 2.81
CA LEU A 14 -4.34 11.12 4.10
C LEU A 14 -3.81 9.76 4.58
N ALA A 15 -2.93 9.12 3.81
CA ALA A 15 -2.49 7.76 4.13
C ALA A 15 -1.58 7.76 5.37
N LEU A 16 -1.92 6.92 6.35
CA LEU A 16 -1.10 6.77 7.57
C LEU A 16 0.34 6.30 7.26
N CYS A 17 0.55 5.61 6.14
CA CYS A 17 1.88 5.17 5.70
C CYS A 17 2.83 6.32 5.35
N ALA A 18 2.29 7.44 4.84
CA ALA A 18 3.09 8.61 4.54
C ALA A 18 3.68 9.24 5.83
N GLN A 19 3.05 9.02 6.98
CA GLN A 19 3.45 9.59 8.27
C GLN A 19 4.53 8.77 8.98
N THR A 20 4.57 7.46 8.77
CA THR A 20 5.55 6.55 9.39
C THR A 20 6.81 6.34 8.55
N GLY A 21 6.75 6.69 7.27
CA GLY A 21 7.83 6.49 6.31
C GLY A 21 7.80 5.11 5.63
N PRO A 22 8.55 4.96 4.52
CA PRO A 22 8.46 3.81 3.63
C PRO A 22 9.05 2.52 4.21
N SER A 23 10.12 2.59 5.02
CA SER A 23 10.77 1.39 5.57
C SER A 23 9.83 0.53 6.43
N PHE A 24 8.84 1.16 7.07
CA PHE A 24 7.84 0.45 7.86
C PHE A 24 6.89 -0.38 6.98
N PHE A 25 6.56 0.11 5.80
CA PHE A 25 5.63 -0.53 4.85
C PHE A 25 6.33 -1.41 3.81
N PHE A 26 7.61 -1.18 3.57
CA PHE A 26 8.47 -1.90 2.65
C PHE A 26 9.72 -2.40 3.40
N PRO A 27 9.57 -3.34 4.35
CA PRO A 27 10.68 -3.81 5.15
C PRO A 27 11.54 -4.83 4.39
N ASP A 28 12.73 -5.11 4.92
CA ASP A 28 13.65 -6.10 4.36
C ASP A 28 13.02 -7.52 4.33
N PRO A 29 13.39 -8.37 3.35
CA PRO A 29 12.93 -9.75 3.28
C PRO A 29 13.14 -10.52 4.60
N GLY A 30 12.10 -11.22 5.05
CA GLY A 30 12.10 -11.97 6.31
C GLY A 30 11.70 -11.14 7.55
N SER A 31 11.56 -9.83 7.40
CA SER A 31 11.04 -8.97 8.47
C SER A 31 9.53 -9.12 8.64
N SER A 32 9.03 -8.85 9.86
CA SER A 32 7.60 -8.86 10.13
C SER A 32 6.90 -7.65 9.49
N VAL A 33 5.73 -7.89 8.90
CA VAL A 33 4.83 -6.87 8.34
C VAL A 33 3.56 -6.67 9.18
N GLN A 34 3.46 -7.29 10.37
CA GLN A 34 2.22 -7.33 11.15
C GLN A 34 1.75 -5.94 11.57
N ASP A 35 2.64 -5.10 12.10
CA ASP A 35 2.27 -3.76 12.55
C ASP A 35 1.98 -2.82 11.38
N ALA A 36 2.72 -2.96 10.28
CA ALA A 36 2.43 -2.26 9.02
C ALA A 36 1.02 -2.58 8.51
N LYS A 37 0.62 -3.86 8.52
CA LYS A 37 -0.74 -4.28 8.17
C LYS A 37 -1.79 -3.68 9.10
N ARG A 38 -1.54 -3.67 10.41
CA ARG A 38 -2.46 -3.11 11.41
C ARG A 38 -2.67 -1.61 11.18
N LEU A 39 -1.58 -0.87 10.96
CA LEU A 39 -1.61 0.57 10.71
C LEU A 39 -2.28 0.89 9.37
N CYS A 40 -1.95 0.16 8.31
CA CYS A 40 -2.64 0.26 7.03
C CYS A 40 -4.15 -0.03 7.15
N GLY A 41 -4.50 -1.00 8.00
CA GLY A 41 -5.88 -1.41 8.27
C GLY A 41 -6.74 -0.31 8.88
N ALA A 42 -6.14 0.62 9.62
CA ALA A 42 -6.79 1.77 10.23
C ALA A 42 -6.89 3.00 9.30
N CYS A 43 -6.31 2.93 8.10
CA CYS A 43 -6.31 4.03 7.15
C CYS A 43 -7.65 4.15 6.41
N GLU A 44 -8.24 5.34 6.36
CA GLU A 44 -9.50 5.59 5.65
C GLU A 44 -9.38 5.30 4.14
N GLY A 45 -8.20 5.57 3.56
CA GLY A 45 -7.87 5.28 2.16
C GLY A 45 -7.57 3.81 1.82
N ARG A 46 -7.74 2.86 2.76
CA ARG A 46 -7.31 1.46 2.60
C ARG A 46 -7.86 0.79 1.34
N ALA A 47 -9.15 0.99 1.04
CA ALA A 47 -9.79 0.36 -0.12
C ALA A 47 -9.15 0.83 -1.43
N ALA A 48 -9.00 2.15 -1.60
CA ALA A 48 -8.37 2.72 -2.79
C ALA A 48 -6.90 2.33 -2.91
N CYS A 49 -6.19 2.19 -1.79
CA CYS A 49 -4.82 1.68 -1.73
C CYS A 49 -4.71 0.22 -2.22
N LEU A 50 -5.65 -0.64 -1.82
CA LEU A 50 -5.68 -2.03 -2.29
C LEU A 50 -5.93 -2.10 -3.80
N GLU A 51 -6.95 -1.38 -4.28
CA GLU A 51 -7.30 -1.33 -5.70
C GLU A 51 -6.11 -0.83 -6.54
N TYR A 52 -5.43 0.23 -6.09
CA TYR A 52 -4.22 0.72 -6.73
C TYR A 52 -3.14 -0.37 -6.81
N ALA A 53 -2.86 -1.06 -5.70
CA ALA A 53 -1.83 -2.08 -5.66
C ALA A 53 -2.12 -3.27 -6.58
N LEU A 54 -3.40 -3.68 -6.68
CA LEU A 54 -3.83 -4.74 -7.58
C LEU A 54 -3.75 -4.31 -9.06
N ALA A 55 -4.15 -3.08 -9.37
CA ALA A 55 -4.15 -2.53 -10.72
C ALA A 55 -2.73 -2.29 -11.26
N ASN A 56 -1.78 -1.92 -10.39
CA ASN A 56 -0.40 -1.60 -10.78
C ASN A 56 0.58 -2.75 -10.56
N ASP A 57 0.10 -3.94 -10.20
CA ASP A 57 0.93 -5.11 -9.89
C ASP A 57 2.01 -4.78 -8.83
N GLU A 58 1.65 -4.05 -7.78
CA GLU A 58 2.58 -3.69 -6.70
C GLU A 58 3.02 -4.95 -5.95
N ARG A 59 4.27 -5.37 -6.20
CA ARG A 59 4.79 -6.68 -5.74
C ARG A 59 5.38 -6.66 -4.35
N PHE A 60 5.79 -5.50 -3.84
CA PHE A 60 6.51 -5.43 -2.57
C PHE A 60 5.74 -4.66 -1.50
N GLY A 61 6.05 -4.93 -0.24
CA GLY A 61 5.50 -4.21 0.90
C GLY A 61 4.03 -4.47 1.19
N VAL A 62 3.51 -3.67 2.13
CA VAL A 62 2.13 -3.71 2.61
C VAL A 62 1.28 -2.69 1.88
N TRP A 63 0.21 -3.15 1.26
CA TRP A 63 -0.77 -2.32 0.56
C TRP A 63 -2.18 -2.75 0.94
N GLY A 64 -3.06 -1.80 1.22
CA GLY A 64 -4.45 -2.10 1.55
C GLY A 64 -4.64 -3.01 2.79
N GLY A 65 -3.66 -3.05 3.69
CA GLY A 65 -3.64 -3.94 4.85
C GLY A 65 -3.20 -5.37 4.56
N LEU A 66 -2.65 -5.64 3.37
CA LEU A 66 -2.25 -6.98 2.93
C LEU A 66 -0.76 -7.03 2.57
N SER A 67 -0.12 -8.16 2.85
CA SER A 67 1.21 -8.50 2.33
C SER A 67 1.15 -8.85 0.84
N GLU A 68 2.32 -8.98 0.21
CA GLU A 68 2.44 -9.49 -1.16
C GLU A 68 1.69 -10.82 -1.34
N THR A 69 1.97 -11.81 -0.51
CA THR A 69 1.38 -13.15 -0.60
C THR A 69 -0.15 -13.10 -0.48
N GLU A 70 -0.67 -12.27 0.42
CA GLU A 70 -2.12 -12.11 0.58
C GLU A 70 -2.76 -11.44 -0.63
N ARG A 71 -2.12 -10.41 -1.21
CA ARG A 71 -2.62 -9.79 -2.45
C ARG A 71 -2.59 -10.78 -3.62
N GLN A 72 -1.55 -11.59 -3.72
CA GLN A 72 -1.42 -12.58 -4.77
C GLN A 72 -2.53 -13.65 -4.68
N ALA A 73 -2.97 -14.00 -3.47
CA ALA A 73 -4.09 -14.91 -3.26
C ALA A 73 -5.46 -14.33 -3.70
N LEU A 74 -5.60 -13.01 -3.82
CA LEU A 74 -6.82 -12.36 -4.34
C LEU A 74 -6.90 -12.38 -5.87
N ARG A 75 -5.79 -12.63 -6.56
CA ARG A 75 -5.79 -12.66 -8.02
C ARG A 75 -6.46 -13.95 -8.48
N PRO A 76 -7.33 -13.90 -9.52
CA PRO A 76 -7.92 -15.10 -10.09
C PRO A 76 -6.80 -16.08 -10.47
N ARG A 77 -6.93 -17.35 -10.06
CA ARG A 77 -6.12 -18.42 -10.64
C ARG A 77 -6.66 -18.64 -12.05
N GLY A 78 -5.88 -18.26 -13.05
CA GLY A 78 -6.14 -18.58 -14.45
C GLY A 78 -6.21 -20.07 -14.68
#